data_AF-A0AAN1PUN4-F1
#
_entry.id   AF-A0AAN1PUN4-F1
#
_cell.length_a   1.000
_cell.length_b   1.000
_cell.length_c   1.000
_cell.angle_alpha   90.00
_cell.angle_beta   90.00
_cell.angle_gamma   90.00
#
_symmetry.space_group_name_H-M   'P 1'
#
loop_
_entity.id
_entity.type
_entity.pdbx_description
1 polymer ?
#
loop_
_entity_poly.entity_id
_entity_poly.type
_entity_poly.pdbx_seq_one_letter_code
_entity_poly.pdbx_strand_id
1 'polypeptide(L)'
;MQINSSWFPKLAEFNVDESNVYEPCFNVSLGAWVLASNFASHGYNWNSVGAYNAGFSKRTESARRIYIQKVQAVYFSPNFK
;
A
#
# COMPACT_ATOMS: atom_id res chain seq x y z
N MET A 1 -4.24 5.11 5.74
CA MET A 1 -3.72 4.16 4.74
C MET A 1 -3.81 2.66 5.12
N GLN A 2 -4.62 2.22 6.11
CA GLN A 2 -4.80 0.79 6.47
C GLN A 2 -3.50 0.00 6.79
N ILE A 3 -2.41 0.69 7.11
CA ILE A 3 -1.20 0.06 7.66
C ILE A 3 -1.52 -0.44 9.07
N ASN A 4 -1.21 -1.69 9.37
CA ASN A 4 -1.44 -2.36 10.65
C ASN A 4 -0.17 -3.10 11.12
N SER A 5 -0.23 -3.77 12.27
CA SER A 5 0.90 -4.43 12.92
C SER A 5 1.64 -5.47 12.07
N SER A 6 1.02 -6.01 11.01
CA SER A 6 1.71 -6.91 10.05
C SER A 6 2.89 -6.24 9.33
N TRP A 7 2.91 -4.91 9.28
CA TRP A 7 3.99 -4.15 8.65
C TRP A 7 5.17 -3.87 9.59
N PHE A 8 5.00 -4.02 10.90
CA PHE A 8 6.02 -3.60 11.87
C PHE A 8 7.39 -4.26 11.65
N PRO A 9 7.48 -5.57 11.35
CA PRO A 9 8.79 -6.18 11.08
C PRO A 9 9.51 -5.56 9.88
N LYS A 10 8.76 -5.14 8.85
CA LYS A 10 9.31 -4.53 7.63
C LYS A 10 9.64 -3.05 7.82
N LEU A 11 9.11 -2.42 8.86
CA LEU A 11 9.20 -0.98 9.11
C LEU A 11 9.91 -0.65 10.44
N ALA A 12 10.53 -1.65 11.06
CA ALA A 12 11.21 -1.49 12.35
C ALA A 12 12.29 -0.41 12.28
N GLU A 13 12.92 -0.20 11.12
CA GLU A 13 13.92 0.85 10.89
C GLU A 13 13.36 2.28 11.03
N PHE A 14 12.04 2.46 10.92
CA PHE A 14 11.36 3.75 11.09
C PHE A 14 10.78 3.94 12.50
N ASN A 15 11.15 3.09 13.47
CA ASN A 15 10.58 3.08 14.83
C ASN A 15 9.03 3.05 14.82
N VAL A 16 8.44 2.27 13.91
CA VAL A 16 6.98 2.07 13.88
C VAL A 16 6.55 1.21 15.06
N ASP A 17 5.55 1.67 15.80
CA ASP A 17 4.91 0.94 16.89
C ASP A 17 3.38 1.11 16.86
N GLU A 18 2.67 0.43 17.77
CA GLU A 18 1.21 0.51 17.83
C GLU A 18 0.69 1.92 18.17
N SER A 19 1.48 2.76 18.82
CA SER A 19 1.06 4.10 19.22
C SER A 19 1.14 5.10 18.07
N ASN A 20 2.18 5.01 17.23
CA ASN A 20 2.39 5.96 16.14
C ASN A 20 1.72 5.52 14.83
N VAL A 21 1.46 4.23 14.61
CA VAL A 21 0.83 3.77 13.36
C VAL A 21 -0.58 4.35 13.18
N TYR A 22 -1.27 4.71 14.26
CA TYR A 22 -2.60 5.34 14.19
C TYR A 22 -2.56 6.86 14.07
N GLU A 23 -1.38 7.50 14.18
CA GLU A 23 -1.24 8.94 13.92
C GLU A 23 -1.48 9.20 12.42
N PRO A 24 -2.46 10.04 12.04
CA PRO A 24 -2.88 10.18 10.64
C PRO A 24 -1.75 10.56 9.67
N CYS A 25 -0.92 11.55 10.00
CA CYS A 25 0.13 12.06 9.12
C CYS A 25 1.24 11.01 8.93
N PHE A 26 1.61 10.34 10.00
CA PHE A 26 2.58 9.25 10.01
C PHE A 26 2.05 8.07 9.21
N ASN A 27 0.79 7.67 9.41
CA ASN A 27 0.17 6.57 8.66
C ASN A 27 0.13 6.84 7.14
N VAL A 28 -0.13 8.08 6.73
CA VAL A 28 -0.08 8.49 5.31
C VAL A 28 1.34 8.42 4.78
N SER A 29 2.32 8.98 5.51
CA SER A 29 3.74 8.97 5.11
C SER A 29 4.27 7.54 4.98
N LEU A 30 3.90 6.67 5.91
CA LEU A 30 4.27 5.27 5.93
C LEU A 30 3.64 4.50 4.77
N GLY A 31 2.36 4.72 4.49
CA GLY A 31 1.69 4.15 3.32
C GLY A 31 2.34 4.58 2.00
N ALA A 32 2.74 5.85 1.90
CA ALA A 32 3.46 6.36 0.74
C ALA A 32 4.82 5.70 0.57
N TRP A 33 5.58 5.51 1.65
CA TRP A 33 6.87 4.81 1.62
C TRP A 33 6.74 3.35 1.17
N VAL A 34 5.72 2.63 1.67
CA VAL A 34 5.44 1.25 1.25
C VAL A 34 5.12 1.19 -0.24
N LEU A 35 4.26 2.08 -0.73
CA LEU A 35 3.90 2.13 -2.15
C LEU A 35 5.12 2.48 -3.02
N ALA A 36 5.93 3.44 -2.60
CA ALA A 36 7.18 3.79 -3.29
C ALA A 36 8.14 2.60 -3.35
N SER A 37 8.25 1.82 -2.28
CA SER A 37 9.07 0.60 -2.25
C SER A 37 8.58 -0.48 -3.23
N ASN A 38 7.26 -0.61 -3.41
CA ASN A 38 6.70 -1.50 -4.44
C ASN A 38 7.07 -1.01 -5.85
N PHE A 39 7.00 0.30 -6.11
CA PHE A 39 7.40 0.86 -7.40
C PHE A 39 8.91 0.72 -7.65
N ALA A 40 9.74 0.94 -6.64
CA ALA A 40 11.19 0.79 -6.77
C ALA A 40 11.60 -0.64 -7.14
N SER A 41 10.88 -1.64 -6.62
CA SER A 41 11.20 -3.06 -6.85
C SER A 41 10.55 -3.67 -8.09
N HIS A 42 9.36 -3.22 -8.50
CA HIS A 42 8.57 -3.86 -9.57
C HIS A 42 8.08 -2.88 -10.65
N GLY A 43 8.51 -1.62 -10.61
CA GLY A 43 8.19 -0.57 -11.56
C GLY A 43 6.85 0.12 -11.32
N TYR A 44 6.65 1.25 -12.02
CA TYR A 44 5.41 2.03 -11.99
C TYR A 44 4.32 1.35 -12.81
N ASN A 45 3.51 0.53 -12.15
CA ASN A 45 2.37 -0.16 -12.77
C ASN A 45 1.31 -0.50 -11.73
N TRP A 46 0.14 -0.92 -12.22
CA TRP A 46 -0.98 -1.30 -11.36
C TRP A 46 -0.68 -2.51 -10.48
N ASN A 47 0.19 -3.42 -10.91
CA ASN A 47 0.52 -4.58 -10.08
C ASN A 47 1.26 -4.15 -8.79
N SER A 48 2.13 -3.13 -8.87
CA SER A 48 2.78 -2.52 -7.71
C SER A 48 1.78 -1.82 -6.76
N VAL A 49 0.72 -1.21 -7.31
CA VAL A 49 -0.40 -0.67 -6.51
C VAL A 49 -1.19 -1.80 -5.86
N GLY A 50 -1.52 -2.86 -6.59
CA GLY A 50 -2.22 -4.04 -6.06
C GLY A 50 -1.45 -4.73 -4.94
N ALA A 51 -0.13 -4.82 -5.08
CA ALA A 51 0.75 -5.43 -4.10
C ALA A 51 0.80 -4.67 -2.76
N TYR A 52 0.40 -3.40 -2.72
CA TYR A 52 0.21 -2.67 -1.47
C TYR A 52 -0.77 -3.39 -0.53
N ASN A 53 -1.85 -3.93 -1.09
CA ASN A 53 -2.89 -4.60 -0.32
C ASN A 53 -2.59 -6.09 -0.07
N ALA A 54 -1.96 -6.79 -1.03
CA ALA A 54 -1.89 -8.25 -1.01
C ALA A 54 -0.49 -8.85 -1.24
N GLY A 55 0.56 -8.03 -1.37
CA GLY A 55 1.92 -8.47 -1.68
C GLY A 55 2.07 -9.09 -3.08
N PHE A 56 3.29 -9.50 -3.44
CA PHE A 56 3.64 -10.00 -4.80
C PHE A 56 3.53 -11.52 -5.01
N SER A 57 3.10 -12.27 -4.00
CA SER A 57 2.98 -13.74 -4.12
C SER A 57 2.01 -14.14 -5.25
N LYS A 58 2.31 -15.22 -5.98
CA LYS A 58 1.38 -15.78 -6.98
C LYS A 58 0.02 -16.13 -6.37
N ARG A 59 0.00 -16.56 -5.10
CA ARG A 59 -1.24 -16.93 -4.38
C ARG A 59 -2.19 -15.75 -4.18
N THR A 60 -1.69 -14.51 -4.22
CA THR A 60 -2.47 -13.30 -3.96
C THR A 60 -2.83 -12.51 -5.22
N GLU A 61 -2.57 -13.06 -6.41
CA GLU A 61 -2.83 -12.40 -7.69
C GLU A 61 -4.29 -11.97 -7.87
N SER A 62 -5.25 -12.85 -7.53
CA SER A 62 -6.67 -12.52 -7.59
C SER A 62 -7.04 -11.35 -6.66
N ALA A 63 -6.48 -11.33 -5.44
CA ALA A 63 -6.71 -10.25 -4.48
C ALA A 63 -6.11 -8.92 -4.98
N ARG A 64 -4.88 -8.95 -5.54
CA ARG A 64 -4.28 -7.77 -6.19
C ARG A 64 -5.17 -7.24 -7.30
N ARG A 65 -5.67 -8.11 -8.20
CA ARG A 65 -6.53 -7.70 -9.32
C ARG A 65 -7.82 -7.02 -8.85
N ILE A 66 -8.48 -7.57 -7.83
CA ILE A 66 -9.70 -6.98 -7.24
C ILE A 66 -9.39 -5.60 -6.65
N TYR A 67 -8.29 -5.48 -5.90
CA TYR A 67 -7.89 -4.21 -5.30
C TYR A 67 -7.55 -3.15 -6.37
N ILE A 68 -6.84 -3.53 -7.43
CA ILE A 68 -6.52 -2.66 -8.57
C ILE A 68 -7.81 -2.10 -9.18
N GLN A 69 -8.81 -2.95 -9.43
CA GLN A 69 -10.09 -2.50 -9.99
C GLN A 69 -10.78 -1.46 -9.09
N LYS A 70 -10.76 -1.68 -7.77
CA LYS A 70 -11.31 -0.70 -6.80
C LYS A 70 -10.58 0.63 -6.85
N VAL A 71 -9.25 0.61 -6.88
CA VAL A 71 -8.45 1.85 -6.92
C VAL A 71 -8.63 2.57 -8.26
N GLN A 72 -8.62 1.85 -9.38
CA GLN A 72 -8.83 2.43 -10.71
C GLN A 72 -10.20 3.11 -10.84
N ALA A 73 -11.26 2.49 -10.30
CA ALA A 73 -12.60 3.05 -10.32
C ALA A 73 -12.66 4.42 -9.62
N VAL A 74 -11.89 4.61 -8.55
CA VAL A 74 -11.80 5.90 -7.84
C VAL A 74 -10.87 6.87 -8.57
N TYR A 75 -9.66 6.42 -8.94
CA TYR A 75 -8.62 7.24 -9.53
C TYR A 75 -9.03 7.85 -10.88
N PHE A 76 -9.77 7.11 -11.70
CA PHE A 76 -10.30 7.58 -12.99
C PHE A 76 -11.72 8.14 -12.89
N SER A 77 -12.29 8.26 -11.68
CA SER A 77 -13.61 8.86 -11.49
C SER A 77 -13.60 10.34 -11.91
N PRO A 78 -14.64 10.84 -12.61
CA PRO A 78 -14.72 12.23 -13.04
C PRO A 78 -14.63 13.25 -11.89
N ASN A 79 -14.98 12.83 -10.67
CA ASN A 79 -15.05 13.68 -9.47
C ASN A 79 -13.78 13.64 -8.61
N PHE A 80 -12.72 12.96 -9.06
CA PHE A 80 -11.46 12.84 -8.31
C PHE A 80 -10.43 13.93 -8.67
N LYS A 81 -10.83 14.94 -9.46
CA LYS A 81 -10.02 16.13 -9.76
C LYS A 81 -10.56 17.36 -9.05
#